data_AF-A0A0L0LB95-F1
#
_entry.id   AF-A0A0L0LB95-F1
#
_cell.length_a   1.000
_cell.length_b   1.000
_cell.length_c   1.000
_cell.angle_alpha   90.00
_cell.angle_beta   90.00
_cell.angle_gamma   90.00
#
_symmetry.space_group_name_H-M   'P 1'
#
loop_
_entity.id
_entity.type
_entity.pdbx_description
1 polymer ?
#
loop_
_entity_poly.entity_id
_entity_poly.type
_entity_poly.pdbx_seq_one_letter_code
_entity_poly.pdbx_strand_id
1 'polypeptide(L)'
;MNIEWNRVTWYSKLIAIIVFVSTFWLAFCFGVQYEKLMEFKRTTPESEVSIPSIGDVVLSVGQTKSLGEFKITLNSVPNDYRCPVDVQCIQAGAINTNVTFVYGKEAVTKNMPSDEVPQEFAGYKISIVEINPPLYSKKPTEQSEYRIKFHIEKAK
;
A
#
# COMPACT_ATOMS: atom_id res chain seq x y z
N MET A 1 49.08 -46.56 45.47
CA MET A 1 48.82 -45.63 44.34
C MET A 1 48.06 -44.45 44.93
N ASN A 2 48.72 -43.32 45.18
CA ASN A 2 48.09 -42.16 45.83
C ASN A 2 47.27 -41.38 44.78
N ILE A 3 45.95 -41.46 44.88
CA ILE A 3 45.04 -40.70 44.03
C ILE A 3 44.92 -39.29 44.64
N GLU A 4 45.56 -38.30 44.02
CA GLU A 4 45.39 -36.88 44.34
C GLU A 4 43.94 -36.44 44.06
N TRP A 5 43.08 -36.56 45.06
CA TRP A 5 41.64 -36.24 44.99
C TRP A 5 41.31 -34.73 44.89
N ASN A 6 42.30 -33.84 45.04
CA ASN A 6 42.06 -32.40 45.23
C ASN A 6 42.02 -31.57 43.93
N ARG A 7 42.57 -32.06 42.81
CA ARG A 7 42.53 -31.31 41.54
C ARG A 7 41.18 -31.40 40.83
N VAL A 8 40.50 -32.54 40.91
CA VAL A 8 39.32 -32.84 40.08
C VAL A 8 38.09 -32.03 40.50
N THR A 9 37.93 -31.75 41.80
CA THR A 9 36.81 -30.95 42.33
C THR A 9 36.92 -29.46 41.96
N TRP A 10 38.15 -28.95 41.80
CA TRP A 10 38.39 -27.56 41.47
C TRP A 10 38.00 -27.25 40.01
N TYR A 11 38.38 -28.11 39.06
CA TYR A 11 38.03 -27.93 37.65
C TYR A 11 36.52 -27.95 37.42
N SER A 12 35.78 -28.80 38.13
CA SER A 12 34.32 -28.87 38.02
C SER A 12 33.64 -27.56 38.47
N LYS A 13 34.09 -26.97 39.58
CA LYS A 13 33.55 -25.68 40.06
C LYS A 13 33.90 -24.53 39.11
N LEU A 14 35.11 -24.55 38.54
CA LEU A 14 35.58 -23.49 37.63
C LEU A 14 34.81 -23.53 36.29
N ILE A 15 34.57 -24.72 35.74
CA ILE A 15 33.75 -24.90 34.54
C ILE A 15 32.30 -24.43 34.77
N ALA A 16 31.71 -24.77 35.92
CA ALA A 16 30.34 -24.35 36.25
C ALA A 16 30.20 -22.82 36.27
N ILE A 17 31.18 -22.10 36.83
CA ILE A 17 31.19 -20.64 36.84
C ILE A 17 31.33 -20.08 35.42
N ILE A 18 32.22 -20.64 34.60
CA ILE A 18 32.40 -20.19 33.21
C ILE A 18 31.11 -20.34 32.41
N VAL A 19 30.42 -21.47 32.54
CA VAL A 19 29.14 -21.72 31.85
C VAL A 19 28.04 -20.76 32.35
N PHE A 20 28.00 -20.47 33.65
CA PHE A 20 27.02 -19.52 34.20
C PHE A 20 27.26 -18.09 33.71
N VAL A 21 28.52 -17.65 33.68
CA VAL A 21 28.87 -16.32 33.19
C VAL A 21 28.65 -16.21 31.69
N SER A 22 28.97 -17.24 30.90
CA SER A 22 28.77 -17.21 29.45
C SER A 22 27.28 -17.20 29.07
N THR A 23 26.45 -17.97 29.76
CA THR A 23 25.00 -17.98 29.52
C THR A 23 24.34 -16.65 29.91
N PHE A 24 24.77 -16.05 31.02
CA PHE A 24 24.29 -14.73 31.42
C PHE A 24 24.72 -13.63 30.42
N TRP A 25 25.96 -13.68 29.94
CA TRP A 25 26.46 -12.76 28.92
C TRP A 25 25.71 -12.89 27.59
N LEU A 26 25.44 -14.13 27.15
CA LEU A 26 24.63 -14.38 25.96
C LEU A 26 23.22 -13.83 26.11
N ALA A 27 22.54 -14.10 27.23
CA ALA A 27 21.19 -13.58 27.49
C ALA A 27 21.16 -12.04 27.49
N PHE A 28 22.16 -11.39 28.07
CA PHE A 28 22.28 -9.93 28.07
C PHE A 28 22.55 -9.37 26.66
N CYS A 29 23.44 -9.99 25.88
CA CYS A 29 23.67 -9.62 24.49
C CYS A 29 22.42 -9.79 23.61
N PHE A 30 21.63 -10.85 23.84
CA PHE A 30 20.36 -11.05 23.15
C PHE A 30 19.32 -9.98 23.55
N GLY A 31 19.19 -9.66 24.84
CA GLY A 31 18.25 -8.66 25.37
C GLY A 31 18.36 -7.28 24.72
N VAL A 32 19.57 -6.75 24.56
CA VAL A 32 19.83 -5.41 23.99
C VAL A 32 19.48 -5.33 22.49
N GLN A 33 19.47 -6.44 21.76
CA GLN A 33 19.14 -6.44 20.33
C GLN A 33 17.62 -6.47 20.05
N TYR A 34 16.78 -6.86 21.02
CA TYR A 34 15.33 -6.92 20.82
C TYR A 34 14.66 -5.54 20.77
N GLU A 35 15.19 -4.53 21.45
CA GLU A 35 14.57 -3.19 21.47
C GLU A 35 14.58 -2.52 20.08
N LYS A 36 15.67 -2.68 19.30
CA LYS A 36 15.78 -2.10 17.96
C LYS A 36 14.79 -2.70 16.95
N LEU A 37 14.40 -3.96 17.14
CA LEU A 37 13.39 -4.62 16.29
C LEU A 37 11.98 -4.12 16.60
N MET A 38 11.69 -3.76 17.84
CA MET A 38 10.39 -3.23 18.23
C MET A 38 10.16 -1.80 17.71
N GLU A 39 11.23 -1.01 17.58
CA GLU A 39 11.14 0.36 17.03
C GLU A 39 10.96 0.35 15.51
N PHE A 40 11.65 -0.52 14.77
CA PHE A 40 11.45 -0.69 13.32
C PHE A 40 10.02 -1.14 12.98
N LYS A 41 9.38 -1.92 13.85
CA LYS A 41 7.99 -2.36 13.66
C LYS A 41 6.97 -1.22 13.78
N ARG A 42 7.30 -0.07 14.37
CA ARG A 42 6.38 1.08 14.53
C ARG A 42 6.41 2.09 13.38
N THR A 43 7.44 2.11 12.55
CA THR A 43 7.60 3.15 11.51
C THR A 43 7.18 2.67 10.12
N THR A 44 6.66 1.45 9.99
CA THR A 44 5.92 1.10 8.78
C THR A 44 4.48 1.57 8.98
N PRO A 45 3.97 2.55 8.22
CA PRO A 45 2.53 2.76 8.18
C PRO A 45 1.91 1.45 7.72
N GLU A 46 1.31 0.77 8.68
CA GLU A 46 0.35 -0.31 8.52
C GLU A 46 -0.83 0.27 7.75
N SER A 47 -0.65 0.39 6.43
CA SER A 47 -1.76 0.35 5.50
C SER A 47 -2.20 -1.11 5.49
N GLU A 48 -3.08 -1.43 6.43
CA GLU A 48 -3.76 -2.72 6.55
C GLU A 48 -4.13 -3.25 5.16
N VAL A 49 -3.53 -4.38 4.81
CA VAL A 49 -4.10 -5.26 3.79
C VAL A 49 -5.18 -6.06 4.50
N SER A 50 -6.45 -5.74 4.23
CA SER A 50 -7.52 -6.71 4.46
C SER A 50 -8.61 -6.60 3.39
N ILE A 51 -8.63 -7.62 2.51
CA ILE A 51 -9.79 -8.11 1.74
C ILE A 51 -10.15 -7.20 0.53
N PRO A 52 -10.57 -7.72 -0.65
CA PRO A 52 -11.08 -6.89 -1.74
C PRO A 52 -12.38 -6.22 -1.28
N SER A 53 -12.27 -5.10 -0.57
CA SER A 53 -13.44 -4.28 -0.33
C SER A 53 -13.77 -3.64 -1.66
N ILE A 54 -14.82 -4.15 -2.28
CA ILE A 54 -15.85 -3.29 -2.85
C ILE A 54 -15.84 -1.97 -2.06
N GLY A 55 -15.45 -0.86 -2.70
CA GLY A 55 -15.12 0.37 -2.00
C GLY A 55 -14.33 1.36 -2.85
N ASP A 56 -13.89 2.43 -2.19
CA ASP A 56 -13.24 3.56 -2.84
C ASP A 56 -11.72 3.40 -2.86
N VAL A 57 -11.09 3.63 -4.01
CA VAL A 57 -9.63 3.70 -4.15
C VAL A 57 -9.21 5.00 -4.82
N VAL A 58 -8.21 5.67 -4.25
CA VAL A 58 -7.62 6.87 -4.84
C VAL A 58 -6.34 6.50 -5.59
N LEU A 59 -6.26 6.90 -6.85
CA LEU A 59 -5.11 6.66 -7.73
C LEU A 59 -4.52 7.96 -8.26
N SER A 60 -3.19 8.01 -8.28
CA SER A 60 -2.42 9.00 -9.05
C SER A 60 -2.18 8.49 -10.47
N VAL A 61 -1.88 9.38 -11.41
CA VAL A 61 -1.48 8.97 -12.77
C VAL A 61 -0.20 8.14 -12.72
N GLY A 62 -0.20 7.00 -13.41
CA GLY A 62 0.83 5.96 -13.40
C GLY A 62 0.73 4.99 -12.22
N GLN A 63 -0.16 5.22 -11.25
CA GLN A 63 -0.29 4.37 -10.07
C GLN A 63 -1.19 3.17 -10.35
N THR A 64 -0.79 2.02 -9.82
CA THR A 64 -1.59 0.80 -9.81
C THR A 64 -1.99 0.45 -8.38
N LYS A 65 -3.25 0.08 -8.17
CA LYS A 65 -3.72 -0.54 -6.92
C LYS A 65 -4.31 -1.91 -7.21
N SER A 66 -4.05 -2.84 -6.30
CA SER A 66 -4.56 -4.21 -6.37
C SER A 66 -5.58 -4.42 -5.25
N LEU A 67 -6.73 -4.99 -5.60
CA LEU A 67 -7.84 -5.37 -4.74
C LEU A 67 -8.05 -6.87 -4.92
N GLY A 68 -7.24 -7.67 -4.20
CA GLY A 68 -7.17 -9.11 -4.43
C GLY A 68 -6.64 -9.44 -5.84
N GLU A 69 -7.42 -10.15 -6.64
CA GLU A 69 -7.08 -10.52 -8.02
C GLU A 69 -7.36 -9.41 -9.04
N PHE A 70 -8.14 -8.40 -8.67
CA PHE A 70 -8.42 -7.25 -9.51
C PHE A 70 -7.34 -6.18 -9.33
N LYS A 71 -6.85 -5.60 -10.43
CA LYS A 71 -5.94 -4.46 -10.42
C LYS A 71 -6.48 -3.36 -11.30
N ILE A 72 -6.30 -2.13 -10.83
CA ILE A 72 -6.69 -0.92 -11.54
C ILE A 72 -5.47 -0.01 -11.63
N THR A 73 -5.19 0.48 -12.84
CA THR A 73 -4.11 1.40 -13.14
C THR A 73 -4.68 2.63 -13.83
N LEU A 74 -4.45 3.81 -13.25
CA LEU A 74 -4.73 5.07 -13.92
C LEU A 74 -3.54 5.42 -14.81
N ASN A 75 -3.66 5.28 -16.12
CA ASN A 75 -2.53 5.52 -17.04
C ASN A 75 -2.34 7.01 -17.32
N SER A 76 -3.44 7.73 -17.57
CA SER A 76 -3.41 9.16 -17.89
C SER A 76 -4.81 9.78 -17.83
N VAL A 77 -4.86 11.11 -17.86
CA VAL A 77 -6.06 11.91 -18.08
C VAL A 77 -5.94 12.56 -19.47
N PRO A 78 -6.41 11.92 -20.55
CA PRO A 78 -6.30 12.48 -21.90
C PRO A 78 -6.98 13.84 -22.05
N ASN A 79 -8.17 14.02 -21.47
CA ASN A 79 -8.91 15.27 -21.55
C ASN A 79 -9.61 15.57 -20.23
N ASP A 80 -9.59 16.84 -19.82
CA ASP A 80 -10.35 17.34 -18.68
C ASP A 80 -11.21 18.54 -19.13
N TYR A 81 -12.52 18.30 -19.27
CA TYR A 81 -13.50 19.32 -19.63
C TYR A 81 -14.41 19.69 -18.46
N ARG A 82 -13.99 19.39 -17.21
CA ARG A 82 -14.74 19.83 -16.03
C ARG A 82 -14.92 21.35 -16.07
N CYS A 83 -16.00 21.85 -15.47
CA CYS A 83 -16.16 23.28 -15.33
C CYS A 83 -15.13 23.81 -14.31
N PRO A 84 -14.26 24.77 -14.67
CA PRO A 84 -13.37 25.38 -13.69
C PRO A 84 -14.14 26.05 -12.56
N VAL A 85 -13.62 25.98 -11.34
CA VAL A 85 -14.31 26.52 -10.15
C VAL A 85 -14.37 28.05 -10.13
N ASP A 86 -13.54 28.71 -10.95
CA ASP A 86 -13.43 30.16 -11.08
C ASP A 86 -14.28 30.74 -12.24
N VAL A 87 -15.07 29.91 -12.93
CA VAL A 87 -15.94 30.33 -14.05
C VAL A 87 -17.34 29.74 -13.92
N GLN A 88 -18.32 30.39 -14.55
CA GLN A 88 -19.69 29.87 -14.62
C GLN A 88 -19.91 29.23 -16.00
N CYS A 89 -20.01 27.89 -16.04
CA CYS A 89 -20.32 27.17 -17.27
C CYS A 89 -21.82 27.06 -17.51
N ILE A 90 -22.22 27.10 -18.78
CA ILE A 90 -23.61 26.82 -19.20
C ILE A 90 -23.89 25.31 -19.13
N GLN A 91 -22.88 24.49 -19.45
CA GLN A 91 -22.93 23.03 -19.39
C GLN A 91 -21.69 22.52 -18.63
N ALA A 92 -21.89 21.62 -17.66
CA ALA A 92 -20.78 20.92 -17.01
C ALA A 92 -20.26 19.82 -17.96
N GLY A 93 -18.96 19.87 -18.28
CA GLY A 93 -18.30 18.78 -18.98
C GLY A 93 -17.76 17.73 -18.02
N ALA A 94 -17.15 16.69 -18.60
CA ALA A 94 -16.58 15.56 -17.87
C ALA A 94 -15.06 15.45 -18.07
N ILE A 95 -14.41 14.76 -17.15
CA ILE A 95 -13.03 14.31 -17.35
C ILE A 95 -13.07 12.96 -18.07
N ASN A 96 -12.09 12.71 -18.93
CA ASN A 96 -11.88 11.40 -19.53
C ASN A 96 -10.56 10.83 -19.03
N THR A 97 -10.60 9.60 -18.51
CA THR A 97 -9.47 8.93 -17.88
C THR A 97 -9.11 7.67 -18.65
N ASN A 98 -7.83 7.45 -18.94
CA ASN A 98 -7.36 6.21 -19.53
C ASN A 98 -6.99 5.25 -18.39
N VAL A 99 -7.76 4.17 -18.25
CA VAL A 99 -7.63 3.24 -17.13
C VAL A 99 -7.44 1.82 -17.66
N THR A 100 -6.48 1.10 -17.08
CA THR A 100 -6.28 -0.32 -17.33
C THR A 100 -6.82 -1.13 -16.16
N PHE A 101 -7.68 -2.08 -16.47
CA PHE A 101 -8.20 -3.07 -15.53
C PHE A 101 -7.54 -4.42 -15.82
N VAL A 102 -7.14 -5.14 -14.77
CA VAL A 102 -6.55 -6.48 -14.88
C VAL A 102 -7.27 -7.39 -13.89
N TYR A 103 -7.71 -8.56 -14.34
CA TYR A 103 -8.28 -9.59 -13.49
C TYR A 103 -7.77 -10.96 -13.94
N GLY A 104 -7.01 -11.63 -13.08
CA GLY A 104 -6.34 -12.89 -13.44
C GLY A 104 -5.40 -12.72 -14.63
N LYS A 105 -5.79 -13.24 -15.80
CA LYS A 105 -5.03 -13.15 -17.07
C LYS A 105 -5.59 -12.13 -18.06
N GLU A 106 -6.76 -11.57 -17.79
CA GLU A 106 -7.41 -10.61 -18.68
C GLU A 106 -6.96 -9.20 -18.32
N ALA A 107 -6.64 -8.40 -19.34
CA ALA A 107 -6.30 -7.00 -19.19
C ALA A 107 -7.06 -6.18 -20.25
N VAL A 108 -7.71 -5.11 -19.81
CA VAL A 108 -8.50 -4.23 -20.68
C VAL A 108 -8.17 -2.78 -20.35
N THR A 109 -7.77 -2.02 -21.35
CA THR A 109 -7.55 -0.58 -21.26
C THR A 109 -8.71 0.15 -21.93
N LYS A 110 -9.34 1.07 -21.22
CA LYS A 110 -10.47 1.86 -21.72
C LYS A 110 -10.34 3.32 -21.30
N ASN A 111 -10.94 4.18 -22.12
CA ASN A 111 -11.19 5.56 -21.76
C ASN A 111 -12.54 5.61 -21.02
N MET A 112 -12.53 6.09 -19.79
CA MET A 112 -13.69 6.18 -18.91
C MET A 112 -13.97 7.64 -18.61
N PRO A 113 -15.05 8.21 -19.17
CA PRO A 113 -15.51 9.54 -18.81
C PRO A 113 -16.25 9.52 -17.46
N SER A 114 -16.21 10.64 -16.73
CA SER A 114 -16.80 10.71 -15.38
C SER A 114 -18.32 10.87 -15.34
N ASP A 115 -18.95 11.25 -16.45
CA ASP A 115 -20.39 11.47 -16.59
C ASP A 115 -21.15 10.26 -17.15
N GLU A 116 -20.44 9.21 -17.55
CA GLU A 116 -21.04 7.98 -18.07
C GLU A 116 -21.37 6.99 -16.96
N VAL A 117 -22.21 6.01 -17.30
CA VAL A 117 -22.56 4.90 -16.41
C VAL A 117 -21.32 4.12 -15.96
N PRO A 118 -21.36 3.48 -14.77
CA PRO A 118 -20.27 2.65 -14.27
C PRO A 118 -19.81 1.63 -15.31
N GLN A 119 -18.50 1.55 -15.53
CA GLN A 119 -17.92 0.61 -16.47
C GLN A 119 -17.89 -0.79 -15.85
N GLU A 120 -18.26 -1.79 -16.63
CA GLU A 120 -18.25 -3.19 -16.19
C GLU A 120 -17.00 -3.93 -16.68
N PHE A 121 -16.34 -4.65 -15.78
CA PHE A 121 -15.22 -5.52 -16.09
C PHE A 121 -15.11 -6.68 -15.08
N ALA A 122 -15.01 -7.91 -15.58
CA ALA A 122 -14.82 -9.13 -14.78
C ALA A 122 -15.82 -9.28 -13.60
N GLY A 123 -17.09 -8.86 -13.79
CA GLY A 123 -18.11 -8.89 -12.75
C GLY A 123 -18.01 -7.77 -11.71
N TYR A 124 -17.25 -6.72 -11.98
CA TYR A 124 -17.18 -5.49 -11.18
C TYR A 124 -17.75 -4.30 -11.96
N LYS A 125 -18.38 -3.37 -11.23
CA LYS A 125 -18.74 -2.03 -11.71
C LYS A 125 -17.76 -1.03 -11.13
N ILE A 126 -17.19 -0.20 -12.01
CA ILE A 126 -16.19 0.79 -11.65
C ILE A 126 -16.74 2.16 -12.05
N SER A 127 -16.75 3.10 -11.12
CA SER A 127 -17.22 4.48 -11.34
C SER A 127 -16.21 5.48 -10.80
N ILE A 128 -16.21 6.69 -11.38
CA ILE A 128 -15.41 7.82 -10.88
C ILE A 128 -16.29 8.59 -9.90
N VAL A 129 -15.86 8.70 -8.65
CA VAL A 129 -16.63 9.41 -7.60
C VAL A 129 -16.08 10.79 -7.34
N GLU A 130 -14.77 10.95 -7.38
CA GLU A 130 -14.11 12.21 -7.02
C GLU A 130 -12.85 12.42 -7.83
N ILE A 131 -12.59 13.67 -8.21
CA ILE A 131 -11.44 14.05 -9.02
C ILE A 131 -10.77 15.26 -8.38
N ASN A 132 -9.54 15.08 -7.94
CA ASN A 132 -8.68 16.12 -7.41
C ASN A 132 -7.47 16.33 -8.35
N PRO A 133 -6.94 17.56 -8.49
CA PRO A 133 -7.44 18.81 -7.91
C PRO A 133 -8.70 19.34 -8.63
N PRO A 134 -9.38 20.35 -8.07
CA PRO A 134 -10.36 21.13 -8.82
C PRO A 134 -9.69 21.86 -9.98
N LEU A 135 -10.42 22.01 -11.08
CA LEU A 135 -9.93 22.70 -12.28
C LEU A 135 -10.02 24.22 -12.10
N TYR A 136 -9.00 24.95 -12.57
CA TYR A 136 -8.96 26.41 -12.59
C TYR A 136 -8.65 26.90 -14.00
N SER A 137 -9.34 27.94 -14.47
CA SER A 137 -9.22 28.43 -15.86
C SER A 137 -7.82 28.94 -16.19
N LYS A 138 -7.14 29.53 -15.21
CA LYS A 138 -5.81 30.14 -15.40
C LYS A 138 -4.64 29.22 -15.03
N LYS A 139 -4.90 28.03 -14.49
CA LYS A 139 -3.86 27.09 -14.07
C LYS A 139 -4.01 25.76 -14.83
N PRO A 140 -3.10 25.43 -15.77
CA PRO A 140 -3.08 24.10 -16.35
C PRO A 140 -2.78 23.08 -15.25
N THR A 141 -3.53 21.97 -15.25
CA THR A 141 -3.32 20.87 -14.29
C THR A 141 -2.37 19.85 -14.90
N GLU A 142 -1.25 19.58 -14.23
CA GLU A 142 -0.30 18.57 -14.70
C GLU A 142 -0.82 17.15 -14.45
N GLN A 143 -0.40 16.20 -15.28
CA GLN A 143 -0.80 14.78 -15.15
C GLN A 143 -0.46 14.21 -13.77
N SER A 144 0.68 14.61 -13.20
CA SER A 144 1.16 14.18 -11.88
C SER A 144 0.32 14.69 -10.71
N GLU A 145 -0.44 15.78 -10.90
CA GLU A 145 -1.29 16.37 -9.85
C GLU A 145 -2.59 15.59 -9.66
N TYR A 146 -3.06 14.86 -10.67
CA TYR A 146 -4.35 14.17 -10.59
C TYR A 146 -4.37 13.08 -9.52
N ARG A 147 -5.47 13.06 -8.77
CA ARG A 147 -5.86 12.06 -7.78
C ARG A 147 -7.32 11.73 -8.01
N ILE A 148 -7.58 10.55 -8.55
CA ILE A 148 -8.94 10.14 -8.94
C ILE A 148 -9.40 9.04 -8.00
N LYS A 149 -10.58 9.24 -7.40
CA LYS A 149 -11.25 8.27 -6.55
C LYS A 149 -12.19 7.43 -7.40
N PHE A 150 -11.89 6.14 -7.48
CA PHE A 150 -12.73 5.14 -8.12
C PHE A 150 -13.52 4.38 -7.07
N HIS A 151 -14.82 4.21 -7.30
CA HIS A 151 -15.65 3.31 -6.52
C HIS A 151 -15.85 2.02 -7.29
N ILE A 152 -15.55 0.90 -6.63
CA ILE A 152 -15.59 -0.43 -7.24
C ILE A 152 -16.60 -1.27 -6.46
N GLU A 153 -17.58 -1.83 -7.15
CA GLU A 153 -18.56 -2.74 -6.56
C GLU A 153 -18.72 -4.01 -7.39
N LYS A 154 -19.31 -5.07 -6.82
CA LYS A 154 -19.63 -6.27 -7.61
C LYS A 154 -20.87 -6.01 -8.45
N ALA A 155 -20.79 -6.33 -9.74
CA ALA A 155 -21.97 -6.41 -10.60
C ALA A 155 -22.87 -7.54 -10.08
N LYS A 156 -24.15 -7.24 -9.86
CA LYS A 156 -25.16 -8.23 -9.47
C LYS A 156 -25.49 -9.17 -10.60
#